data_AF-A0AAD9L407-F1
#
_entry.id   AF-A0AAD9L407-F1
#
_cell.length_a   1.000
_cell.length_b   1.000
_cell.length_c   1.000
_cell.angle_alpha   90.00
_cell.angle_beta   90.00
_cell.angle_gamma   90.00
#
_symmetry.space_group_name_H-M   'P 1'
#
loop_
_entity.id
_entity.type
_entity.pdbx_description
1 polymer ?
#
loop_
_entity_poly.entity_id
_entity_poly.type
_entity_poly.pdbx_seq_one_letter_code
_entity_poly.pdbx_strand_id
1 'polypeptide(L)'
;MSLPPFPRYESTVVAQFFGHTHFDHLEIFYDTETFQRALSVAYIAPSVTTYDHLNPGYRVFTVEGPHPNSSWAILDHETYIMNLTEANLSDNPQWTKEYSAKETYGLSSLAPADWDNLVQRMVSNDTILQTFFRLYWKSHSPTTTCGHHCKKQYLCEIVTGRSHDPHMCRQFDLSITEAMLYRKAKTFC
;
A
#
# COMPACT_ATOMS: atom_id res chain seq x y z
N MET A 1 -5.94 -20.29 19.05
CA MET A 1 -6.06 -19.03 18.29
C MET A 1 -6.77 -19.36 16.99
N SER A 2 -7.92 -18.74 16.73
CA SER A 2 -8.59 -18.87 15.44
C SER A 2 -7.67 -18.33 14.34
N LEU A 3 -7.54 -19.05 13.23
CA LEU A 3 -6.93 -18.52 12.02
C LEU A 3 -7.64 -17.21 11.64
N PRO A 4 -6.94 -16.22 11.07
CA PRO A 4 -7.62 -15.08 10.46
C PRO A 4 -8.71 -15.60 9.51
N PRO A 5 -9.84 -14.90 9.35
CA PRO A 5 -10.89 -15.37 8.43
C PRO A 5 -10.41 -15.44 6.97
N PHE A 6 -9.37 -14.68 6.61
CA PHE A 6 -8.99 -14.47 5.22
C PHE A 6 -8.47 -15.73 4.49
N PRO A 7 -7.51 -16.51 5.04
CA PRO A 7 -7.13 -17.77 4.41
C PRO A 7 -8.29 -18.73 4.17
N ARG A 8 -9.33 -18.69 5.02
CA ARG A 8 -10.50 -19.57 4.89
C ARG A 8 -11.45 -19.13 3.78
N TYR A 9 -11.53 -17.83 3.49
CA TYR A 9 -12.48 -17.22 2.55
C TYR A 9 -11.80 -16.50 1.37
N GLU A 10 -10.56 -16.88 1.05
CA GLU A 10 -9.78 -16.27 -0.03
C GLU A 10 -10.46 -16.35 -1.41
N SER A 11 -11.32 -17.36 -1.63
CA SER A 11 -12.10 -17.51 -2.86
C SER A 11 -13.37 -16.65 -2.91
N THR A 12 -13.71 -15.97 -1.81
CA THR A 12 -14.93 -15.16 -1.65
C THR A 12 -14.60 -13.68 -1.45
N VAL A 13 -13.56 -13.37 -0.68
CA VAL A 13 -13.13 -11.99 -0.42
C VAL A 13 -12.15 -11.55 -1.50
N VAL A 14 -12.58 -10.63 -2.35
CA VAL A 14 -11.83 -10.22 -3.56
C VAL A 14 -10.89 -9.04 -3.32
N ALA A 15 -11.20 -8.18 -2.35
CA ALA A 15 -10.39 -7.04 -1.93
C ALA A 15 -10.83 -6.54 -0.55
N GLN A 16 -9.94 -5.83 0.14
CA GLN A 16 -10.24 -5.17 1.41
C GLN A 16 -9.83 -3.68 1.33
N PHE A 17 -10.62 -2.80 1.95
CA PHE A 17 -10.41 -1.35 1.88
C PHE A 17 -10.41 -0.76 3.28
N PHE A 18 -9.34 -0.04 3.60
CA PHE A 18 -9.10 0.59 4.88
C PHE A 18 -8.62 2.03 4.70
N GLY A 19 -8.41 2.73 5.80
CA GLY A 19 -7.85 4.08 5.85
C GLY A 19 -7.05 4.25 7.14
N HIS A 20 -7.38 5.27 7.93
CA HIS A 20 -6.78 5.58 9.25
C HIS A 20 -5.32 6.06 9.22
N THR A 21 -4.43 5.44 8.44
CA THR A 21 -3.00 5.80 8.44
C THR A 21 -2.70 7.13 7.74
N HIS A 22 -3.66 7.66 6.96
CA HIS A 22 -3.57 8.87 6.14
C HIS A 22 -2.63 8.79 4.92
N PHE A 23 -1.76 7.78 4.87
CA PHE A 23 -0.80 7.54 3.79
C PHE A 23 -1.35 6.61 2.71
N ASP A 24 -0.71 6.61 1.54
CA ASP A 24 -1.05 5.68 0.46
C ASP A 24 -0.22 4.41 0.52
N HIS A 25 -0.82 3.29 0.95
CA HIS A 25 -0.15 2.00 0.94
C HIS A 25 -1.13 0.83 0.87
N LEU A 26 -0.58 -0.37 0.96
CA LEU A 26 -1.32 -1.62 1.00
C LEU A 26 -0.65 -2.60 1.95
N GLU A 27 -1.39 -3.63 2.35
CA GLU A 27 -0.87 -4.77 3.09
C GLU A 27 -1.29 -6.07 2.39
N ILE A 28 -0.34 -6.99 2.24
CA ILE A 28 -0.52 -8.30 1.63
C ILE A 28 -0.68 -9.33 2.74
N PHE A 29 -1.68 -10.19 2.58
CA PHE A 29 -1.95 -11.33 3.45
C PHE A 29 -1.48 -12.61 2.78
N TYR A 30 -0.78 -13.45 3.53
CA TYR A 30 -0.22 -14.71 3.06
C TYR A 30 -0.91 -15.91 3.71
N ASP A 31 -0.70 -17.09 3.14
CA ASP A 31 -1.10 -18.34 3.77
C ASP A 31 -0.40 -18.56 5.12
N THR A 32 -1.12 -19.16 6.06
CA THR A 32 -0.63 -19.35 7.43
C THR A 32 0.18 -20.62 7.63
N GLU A 33 0.24 -21.49 6.62
CA GLU A 33 0.95 -22.78 6.71
C GLU A 33 2.41 -22.64 6.31
N THR A 34 2.67 -21.97 5.19
CA THR A 34 3.98 -21.84 4.55
C THR A 34 4.46 -20.40 4.45
N PHE A 35 3.55 -19.42 4.47
CA PHE A 35 3.86 -18.00 4.28
C PHE A 35 4.53 -17.72 2.92
N GLN A 36 4.12 -18.44 1.88
CA GLN A 36 4.72 -18.35 0.53
C GLN A 36 3.74 -17.83 -0.52
N ARG A 37 2.43 -17.94 -0.27
CA ARG A 37 1.39 -17.57 -1.24
C ARG A 37 0.63 -16.35 -0.76
N ALA A 38 0.68 -15.27 -1.54
CA ALA A 38 -0.17 -14.11 -1.35
C ALA A 38 -1.64 -14.48 -1.66
N LEU A 39 -2.54 -14.18 -0.72
CA LEU A 39 -3.95 -14.57 -0.76
C LEU A 39 -4.90 -13.39 -0.94
N SER A 40 -4.59 -12.25 -0.34
CA SER A 40 -5.45 -11.09 -0.32
C SER A 40 -4.63 -9.82 -0.18
N VAL A 41 -5.20 -8.71 -0.66
CA VAL A 41 -4.64 -7.37 -0.48
C VAL A 41 -5.64 -6.51 0.29
N ALA A 42 -5.13 -5.79 1.27
CA ALA A 42 -5.79 -4.65 1.89
C ALA A 42 -5.23 -3.37 1.28
N TYR A 43 -6.09 -2.57 0.67
CA TYR A 43 -5.75 -1.24 0.20
C TYR A 43 -6.01 -0.22 1.31
N ILE A 44 -4.99 0.56 1.67
CA ILE A 44 -5.11 1.63 2.64
C ILE A 44 -5.18 2.94 1.86
N ALA A 45 -6.38 3.53 1.85
CA ALA A 45 -6.62 4.79 1.17
C ALA A 45 -6.04 5.98 1.95
N PRO A 46 -5.42 6.94 1.25
CA PRO A 46 -4.86 8.12 1.86
C PRO A 46 -5.98 9.04 2.30
N SER A 47 -5.64 9.98 3.16
CA SER A 47 -6.60 10.92 3.72
C SER A 47 -6.86 12.11 2.80
N VAL A 48 -8.07 12.66 2.92
CA VAL A 48 -8.37 14.02 2.44
C VAL A 48 -7.72 15.06 3.37
N THR A 49 -7.63 14.78 4.68
CA THR A 49 -6.96 15.70 5.61
C THR A 49 -5.47 15.84 5.30
N THR A 50 -4.94 17.02 5.60
CA THR A 50 -3.51 17.32 5.50
C THR A 50 -2.73 16.78 6.69
N TYR A 51 -3.41 16.22 7.70
CA TYR A 51 -2.76 15.75 8.93
C TYR A 51 -1.85 14.54 8.65
N ASP A 52 -0.54 14.56 8.90
CA ASP A 52 0.26 15.77 9.15
C ASP A 52 1.21 16.02 7.98
N HIS A 53 1.22 17.27 7.51
CA HIS A 53 2.00 17.75 6.37
C HIS A 53 1.84 16.94 5.06
N LEU A 54 0.60 16.61 4.68
CA LEU A 54 0.29 15.92 3.43
C LEU A 54 -0.56 16.79 2.48
N ASN A 55 -0.44 16.56 1.17
CA ASN A 55 -1.48 17.01 0.24
C ASN A 55 -2.81 16.29 0.55
N PRO A 56 -3.97 16.91 0.37
CA PRO A 56 -5.25 16.21 0.35
C PRO A 56 -5.29 15.19 -0.79
N GLY A 57 -5.83 13.99 -0.53
CA GLY A 57 -5.94 12.93 -1.53
C GLY A 57 -7.24 12.14 -1.41
N TYR A 58 -7.72 11.59 -2.54
CA TYR A 58 -8.77 10.58 -2.58
C TYR A 58 -8.44 9.50 -3.61
N ARG A 59 -9.14 8.36 -3.52
CA ARG A 59 -8.94 7.21 -4.42
C ARG A 59 -10.22 6.82 -5.13
N VAL A 60 -10.08 6.44 -6.39
CA VAL A 60 -11.11 5.79 -7.19
C VAL A 60 -10.63 4.37 -7.52
N PHE A 61 -11.48 3.38 -7.24
CA PHE A 61 -11.25 2.00 -7.63
C PHE A 61 -12.10 1.66 -8.84
N THR A 62 -11.49 1.09 -9.86
CA THR A 62 -12.20 0.48 -10.99
C THR A 62 -12.41 -0.99 -10.66
N VAL A 63 -13.67 -1.40 -10.55
CA VAL A 63 -14.06 -2.76 -10.20
C VAL A 63 -14.74 -3.41 -11.41
N GLU A 64 -14.52 -4.71 -11.61
CA GLU A 64 -15.26 -5.47 -12.62
C GLU A 64 -16.77 -5.32 -12.40
N GLY A 65 -17.48 -4.96 -13.47
CA GLY A 65 -18.92 -4.72 -13.44
C GLY A 65 -19.74 -6.02 -13.38
N PRO A 66 -21.07 -5.90 -13.16
CA PRO A 66 -21.94 -7.06 -13.01
C PRO A 66 -22.19 -7.79 -14.33
N HIS A 67 -21.94 -9.10 -14.33
CA HIS A 67 -22.29 -10.09 -15.34
C HIS A 67 -22.36 -11.49 -14.68
N PRO A 68 -22.89 -12.53 -15.35
CA PRO A 68 -23.18 -13.84 -14.73
C PRO A 68 -22.00 -14.54 -14.02
N ASN A 69 -20.76 -14.15 -14.32
CA ASN A 69 -19.53 -14.72 -13.78
C ASN A 69 -18.57 -13.63 -13.27
N SER A 70 -19.09 -12.49 -12.77
CA SER A 70 -18.23 -11.44 -12.22
C SER A 70 -17.38 -11.97 -11.09
N SER A 71 -16.08 -11.83 -11.24
CA SER A 71 -15.11 -11.99 -10.17
C SER A 71 -15.11 -10.82 -9.20
N TRP A 72 -15.66 -9.66 -9.59
CA TRP A 72 -15.63 -8.42 -8.81
C TRP A 72 -14.20 -7.96 -8.50
N ALA A 73 -13.24 -8.38 -9.30
CA ALA A 73 -11.85 -8.03 -9.14
C ALA A 73 -11.65 -6.51 -9.27
N ILE A 74 -10.66 -6.01 -8.54
CA ILE A 74 -10.18 -4.64 -8.71
C ILE A 74 -9.30 -4.62 -9.96
N LEU A 75 -9.76 -3.90 -10.98
CA LEU A 75 -9.12 -3.83 -12.28
C LEU A 75 -7.98 -2.82 -12.29
N ASP A 76 -8.16 -1.69 -11.60
CA ASP A 76 -7.13 -0.69 -11.35
C ASP A 76 -7.56 0.22 -10.19
N HIS A 77 -6.65 1.05 -9.68
CA HIS A 77 -7.01 2.20 -8.85
C HIS A 77 -6.22 3.44 -9.20
N GLU A 78 -6.86 4.59 -9.04
CA GLU A 78 -6.31 5.90 -9.31
C GLU A 78 -6.35 6.75 -8.04
N THR A 79 -5.24 7.39 -7.72
CA THR A 79 -5.18 8.37 -6.63
C THR A 79 -5.17 9.76 -7.24
N TYR A 80 -5.95 10.67 -6.66
CA TYR A 80 -6.00 12.07 -7.01
C TYR A 80 -5.57 12.90 -5.82
N ILE A 81 -4.82 13.96 -6.06
CA ILE A 81 -4.33 14.87 -5.03
C ILE A 81 -4.64 16.31 -5.37
N MET A 82 -4.64 17.17 -4.36
CA MET A 82 -4.59 18.62 -4.52
C MET A 82 -3.24 19.13 -4.03
N ASN A 83 -2.42 19.66 -4.94
CA ASN A 83 -1.12 20.24 -4.57
C ASN A 83 -1.35 21.55 -3.80
N LEU A 84 -1.16 21.52 -2.48
CA LEU A 84 -1.41 22.68 -1.62
C LEU A 84 -0.49 23.85 -1.94
N THR A 85 0.74 23.60 -2.38
CA THR A 85 1.68 24.67 -2.76
C THR A 85 1.09 25.48 -3.91
N GLU A 86 0.62 24.80 -4.96
CA GLU A 86 0.01 25.45 -6.13
C GLU A 86 -1.34 26.08 -5.80
N ALA A 87 -2.20 25.39 -5.05
CA ALA A 87 -3.51 25.89 -4.65
C ALA A 87 -3.40 27.18 -3.83
N ASN A 88 -2.47 27.24 -2.87
CA ASN A 88 -2.26 28.42 -2.02
C ASN A 88 -1.59 29.58 -2.78
N LEU A 89 -0.75 29.31 -3.78
CA LEU A 89 -0.13 30.36 -4.60
C LEU A 89 -1.11 30.96 -5.61
N SER A 90 -2.06 30.16 -6.12
CA SER A 90 -3.00 30.57 -7.17
C SER A 90 -4.40 30.91 -6.67
N ASP A 91 -4.70 30.67 -5.39
CA ASP A 91 -6.04 30.72 -4.79
C ASP A 91 -7.09 29.93 -5.60
N ASN A 92 -6.65 28.84 -6.24
CA ASN A 92 -7.45 28.01 -7.11
C ASN A 92 -7.17 26.53 -6.84
N PRO A 93 -7.95 25.88 -5.95
CA PRO A 93 -7.75 24.47 -5.62
C PRO A 93 -8.12 23.58 -6.80
N GLN A 94 -7.14 22.86 -7.34
CA GLN A 94 -7.32 21.90 -8.44
C GLN A 94 -6.95 20.49 -7.99
N TRP A 95 -7.83 19.53 -8.26
CA TRP A 95 -7.59 18.12 -8.05
C TRP A 95 -7.03 17.50 -9.33
N THR A 96 -5.86 16.88 -9.23
CA THR A 96 -5.17 16.26 -10.36
C THR A 96 -4.94 14.78 -10.09
N LYS A 97 -4.95 13.97 -11.16
CA LYS A 97 -4.59 12.55 -11.06
C LYS A 97 -3.11 12.47 -10.67
N GLU A 98 -2.83 11.85 -9.53
CA GLU A 98 -1.47 11.58 -9.10
C GLU A 98 -0.91 10.38 -9.86
N TYR A 99 -1.62 9.26 -9.86
CA TYR A 99 -1.19 8.04 -10.55
C TYR A 99 -2.32 7.03 -10.77
N SER A 100 -2.12 6.13 -11.75
CA SER A 100 -2.79 4.82 -11.85
C SER A 100 -1.81 3.74 -11.37
N ALA A 101 -2.29 2.78 -10.57
CA ALA A 101 -1.46 1.71 -10.03
C ALA A 101 -0.85 0.83 -11.13
N LYS A 102 -1.67 0.38 -12.09
CA LYS A 102 -1.19 -0.46 -13.19
C LYS A 102 -0.19 0.27 -14.08
N GLU A 103 -0.48 1.51 -14.43
CA GLU A 103 0.39 2.33 -15.28
C GLU A 103 1.75 2.57 -14.61
N THR A 104 1.73 2.99 -13.35
CA THR A 104 2.95 3.43 -12.64
C THR A 104 3.88 2.27 -12.30
N TYR A 105 3.31 1.15 -11.87
CA TYR A 105 4.09 -0.01 -11.44
C TYR A 105 4.30 -1.05 -12.56
N GLY A 106 3.66 -0.84 -13.72
CA GLY A 106 3.70 -1.77 -14.85
C GLY A 106 3.09 -3.13 -14.50
N LEU A 107 1.94 -3.12 -13.81
CA LEU A 107 1.24 -4.33 -13.38
C LEU A 107 0.25 -4.79 -14.44
N SER A 108 0.23 -6.09 -14.73
CA SER A 108 -0.76 -6.73 -15.60
C SER A 108 -2.13 -6.80 -14.91
N SER A 109 -2.15 -7.09 -13.61
CA SER A 109 -3.35 -7.12 -12.78
C SER A 109 -3.04 -6.61 -11.36
N LEU A 110 -4.08 -6.40 -10.55
CA LEU A 110 -3.95 -6.06 -9.14
C LEU A 110 -4.16 -7.28 -8.21
N ALA A 111 -3.96 -8.49 -8.72
CA ALA A 111 -4.02 -9.72 -7.92
C ALA A 111 -2.94 -9.72 -6.83
N PRO A 112 -3.16 -10.44 -5.70
CA PRO A 112 -2.19 -10.49 -4.60
C PRO A 112 -0.76 -10.89 -5.03
N ALA A 113 -0.64 -11.83 -5.97
CA ALA A 113 0.65 -12.26 -6.50
C ALA A 113 1.39 -11.17 -7.29
N ASP A 114 0.68 -10.29 -8.00
CA ASP A 114 1.31 -9.20 -8.75
C ASP A 114 1.84 -8.11 -7.82
N TRP A 115 1.14 -7.85 -6.70
CA TRP A 115 1.64 -6.98 -5.64
C TRP A 115 2.84 -7.57 -4.92
N ASP A 116 2.83 -8.88 -4.63
CA ASP A 116 3.98 -9.55 -4.03
C ASP A 116 5.22 -9.50 -4.96
N ASN A 117 5.01 -9.73 -6.26
CA ASN A 117 6.06 -9.54 -7.27
C ASN A 117 6.59 -8.09 -7.33
N LEU A 118 5.72 -7.09 -7.15
CA LEU A 118 6.15 -5.68 -7.05
C LEU A 118 7.05 -5.46 -5.83
N VAL A 119 6.75 -6.06 -4.69
CA VAL A 119 7.62 -6.01 -3.49
C VAL A 119 9.00 -6.57 -3.82
N GLN A 120 9.08 -7.74 -4.48
CA GLN A 120 10.37 -8.32 -4.88
C GLN A 120 11.13 -7.42 -5.89
N ARG A 121 10.41 -6.73 -6.78
CA ARG A 121 11.02 -5.72 -7.67
C ARG A 121 11.55 -4.52 -6.88
N MET A 122 10.85 -4.06 -5.85
CA MET A 122 11.33 -2.96 -4.99
C MET A 122 12.55 -3.33 -4.15
N VAL A 123 12.74 -4.61 -3.81
CA VAL A 123 13.97 -5.10 -3.16
C VAL A 123 15.20 -4.86 -4.05
N SER A 124 15.08 -5.10 -5.36
CA SER A 124 16.21 -5.01 -6.30
C SER A 124 16.31 -3.68 -7.06
N ASN A 125 15.23 -2.88 -7.09
CA ASN A 125 15.15 -1.65 -7.87
C ASN A 125 14.72 -0.46 -7.01
N ASP A 126 15.69 0.38 -6.64
CA ASP A 126 15.45 1.55 -5.80
C ASP A 126 14.56 2.60 -6.49
N THR A 127 14.54 2.70 -7.82
CA THR A 127 13.69 3.67 -8.53
C THR A 127 12.20 3.40 -8.30
N ILE A 128 11.81 2.12 -8.31
CA ILE A 128 10.42 1.73 -8.04
C ILE A 128 10.09 2.02 -6.57
N LEU A 129 11.00 1.69 -5.66
CA LEU A 129 10.82 1.99 -4.24
C LEU A 129 10.68 3.50 -3.98
N GLN A 130 11.53 4.34 -4.58
CA GLN A 130 11.43 5.80 -4.43
C GLN A 130 10.13 6.34 -5.04
N THR A 131 9.64 5.71 -6.12
CA THR A 131 8.32 6.04 -6.68
C THR A 131 7.21 5.70 -5.69
N PHE A 132 7.20 4.49 -5.14
CA PHE A 132 6.27 4.08 -4.10
C PHE A 132 6.33 5.01 -2.88
N PHE A 133 7.53 5.35 -2.42
CA PHE A 133 7.75 6.25 -1.30
C PHE A 133 7.20 7.65 -1.58
N ARG A 134 7.43 8.23 -2.76
CA ARG A 134 6.84 9.53 -3.13
C ARG A 134 5.30 9.50 -3.08
N LEU A 135 4.70 8.43 -3.61
CA LEU A 135 3.25 8.26 -3.66
C LEU A 135 2.65 7.99 -2.27
N TYR A 136 3.37 7.28 -1.39
CA TYR A 136 2.98 7.09 0.01
C TYR A 136 2.67 8.42 0.72
N TRP A 137 3.45 9.46 0.40
CA TRP A 137 3.32 10.82 0.92
C TRP A 137 2.43 11.74 0.05
N LYS A 138 1.63 11.19 -0.88
CA LYS A 138 0.76 11.97 -1.79
C LYS A 138 1.51 13.05 -2.57
N SER A 139 2.71 12.70 -3.05
CA SER A 139 3.64 13.59 -3.77
C SER A 139 4.02 14.86 -2.99
N HIS A 140 3.74 14.89 -1.69
CA HIS A 140 4.41 15.80 -0.79
C HIS A 140 5.87 15.33 -0.67
N SER A 141 6.82 16.24 -0.79
CA SER A 141 8.24 15.89 -0.68
C SER A 141 8.61 15.77 0.79
N PRO A 142 8.80 14.55 1.36
CA PRO A 142 9.48 14.45 2.63
C PRO A 142 10.88 15.05 2.49
N THR A 143 11.36 15.72 3.53
CA THR A 143 12.67 16.39 3.54
C THR A 143 13.86 15.43 3.41
N THR A 144 13.62 14.12 3.44
CA THR A 144 14.65 13.08 3.42
C THR A 144 14.31 11.96 2.44
N THR A 145 15.32 11.44 1.74
CA THR A 145 15.20 10.25 0.89
C THR A 145 15.11 8.97 1.73
N CYS A 146 14.38 7.98 1.22
CA CYS A 146 14.25 6.68 1.88
C CYS A 146 15.54 5.86 1.69
N GLY A 147 16.41 5.85 2.71
CA GLY A 147 17.65 5.05 2.73
C GLY A 147 17.43 3.57 3.03
N HIS A 148 18.51 2.82 3.24
CA HIS A 148 18.48 1.35 3.39
C HIS A 148 17.58 0.84 4.53
N HIS A 149 17.59 1.50 5.69
CA HIS A 149 16.71 1.12 6.81
C HIS A 149 15.24 1.40 6.50
N CYS A 150 14.95 2.59 5.96
CA CYS A 150 13.62 2.97 5.51
C CYS A 150 13.08 1.97 4.48
N LYS A 151 13.88 1.59 3.48
CA LYS A 151 13.52 0.58 2.46
C LYS A 151 12.99 -0.70 3.10
N LYS A 152 13.78 -1.31 3.98
CA LYS A 152 13.41 -2.57 4.63
C LYS A 152 12.09 -2.43 5.40
N GLN A 153 11.89 -1.29 6.08
CA GLN A 153 10.68 -1.02 6.85
C GLN A 153 9.42 -0.96 5.96
N TYR A 154 9.44 -0.18 4.88
CA TYR A 154 8.29 -0.11 3.96
C TYR A 154 7.99 -1.46 3.32
N LEU A 155 9.02 -2.21 2.91
CA LEU A 155 8.83 -3.55 2.36
C LEU A 155 8.19 -4.50 3.39
N CYS A 156 8.67 -4.45 4.65
CA CYS A 156 8.11 -5.23 5.75
C CYS A 156 6.66 -4.85 6.06
N GLU A 157 6.30 -3.56 6.03
CA GLU A 157 4.90 -3.12 6.21
C GLU A 157 3.98 -3.71 5.14
N ILE A 158 4.39 -3.64 3.88
CA ILE A 158 3.58 -4.15 2.76
C ILE A 158 3.31 -5.65 2.91
N VAL A 159 4.28 -6.44 3.36
CA VAL A 159 4.11 -7.90 3.48
C VAL A 159 3.55 -8.37 4.82
N THR A 160 3.12 -7.46 5.70
CA THR A 160 2.63 -7.80 7.04
C THR A 160 1.16 -7.41 7.27
N GLY A 161 0.20 -8.05 6.59
CA GLY A 161 -1.23 -7.84 6.93
C GLY A 161 -1.63 -8.26 8.35
N ARG A 162 -0.80 -9.04 9.05
CA ARG A 162 -1.10 -9.57 10.39
C ARG A 162 -0.27 -8.89 11.48
N SER A 163 -0.98 -8.26 12.43
CA SER A 163 -0.35 -7.64 13.60
C SER A 163 0.39 -8.66 14.47
N HIS A 164 1.55 -8.25 15.00
CA HIS A 164 2.45 -9.07 15.83
C HIS A 164 2.97 -10.34 15.15
N ASP A 165 2.96 -10.40 13.81
CA ASP A 165 3.50 -11.51 13.03
C ASP A 165 4.55 -11.01 12.03
N PRO A 166 5.82 -10.85 12.46
CA PRO A 166 6.90 -10.30 11.63
C PRO A 166 7.55 -11.38 10.74
N HIS A 167 6.95 -12.57 10.59
CA HIS A 167 7.55 -13.70 9.89
C HIS A 167 7.99 -13.33 8.46
N MET A 168 7.12 -12.61 7.75
CA MET A 168 7.39 -12.15 6.38
C MET A 168 8.54 -11.14 6.27
N CYS A 169 8.93 -10.46 7.36
CA CYS A 169 10.01 -9.46 7.31
C CYS A 169 11.41 -10.08 7.32
N ARG A 170 11.53 -11.36 7.68
CA ARG A 170 12.82 -12.08 7.70
C ARG A 170 13.47 -12.14 6.33
N GLN A 171 12.68 -12.12 5.25
CA GLN A 171 13.18 -12.14 3.88
C GLN A 171 13.95 -10.86 3.49
N PHE A 172 13.87 -9.80 4.31
CA PHE A 172 14.55 -8.53 4.08
C PHE A 172 15.70 -8.27 5.07
N ASP A 173 16.16 -9.29 5.79
CA ASP A 173 17.17 -9.17 6.86
C ASP A 173 16.83 -8.07 7.87
N LEU A 174 15.56 -7.96 8.25
CA LEU A 174 15.11 -7.15 9.39
C LEU A 174 15.00 -8.04 10.61
N SER A 175 15.57 -7.61 11.74
CA SER A 175 15.30 -8.31 12.99
C SER A 175 13.83 -8.11 13.39
N ILE A 176 13.28 -9.12 14.06
CA ILE A 176 11.92 -9.09 14.61
C ILE A 176 11.74 -7.86 15.52
N THR A 177 12.76 -7.54 16.31
CA THR A 177 12.76 -6.39 17.22
C THR A 177 12.65 -5.07 16.47
N GLU A 178 13.40 -4.88 15.38
CA GLU A 178 13.33 -3.67 14.55
C GLU A 178 11.96 -3.52 13.87
N ALA A 179 11.42 -4.61 13.31
CA ALA A 179 10.10 -4.62 12.69
C ALA A 179 8.98 -4.27 13.70
N MET A 180 9.04 -4.81 14.91
CA MET A 180 8.05 -4.56 15.97
C MET A 180 8.17 -3.15 16.58
N LEU A 181 9.40 -2.64 16.78
CA LEU A 181 9.64 -1.28 17.29
C LEU A 181 9.08 -0.23 16.33
N TYR A 182 9.25 -0.44 15.02
CA TYR A 182 8.73 0.49 14.03
C TYR A 182 7.20 0.51 13.97
N ARG A 183 6.54 -0.65 13.98
CA ARG A 183 5.08 -0.69 14.05
C ARG A 183 4.55 0.06 15.26
N LYS A 184 5.15 -0.13 16.45
CA LYS A 184 4.80 0.64 17.65
C LYS A 184 4.96 2.15 17.45
N ALA A 185 6.02 2.59 16.77
CA ALA A 185 6.25 4.01 16.49
C ALA A 185 5.19 4.61 15.55
N LYS A 186 4.59 3.82 14.64
CA LYS A 186 3.48 4.24 13.77
C LYS A 186 2.07 3.90 14.28
N THR A 187 1.94 3.13 15.37
CA THR A 187 0.62 2.85 15.99
C THR A 187 0.07 4.08 16.75
N PHE A 188 0.87 5.14 16.86
CA PHE A 188 0.46 6.43 17.39
C PHE A 188 0.22 7.41 16.22
N CYS A 189 -0.94 7.26 15.58
CA CYS A 189 -1.78 8.42 15.34
C CYS A 189 -2.68 8.60 16.57
#